data_AF-A0A4C1Z017-F1
#
_entry.id   AF-A0A4C1Z017-F1
#
_cell.length_a   1.000
_cell.length_b   1.000
_cell.length_c   1.000
_cell.angle_alpha   90.00
_cell.angle_beta   90.00
_cell.angle_gamma   90.00
#
_symmetry.space_group_name_H-M   'P 1'
#
loop_
_entity.id
_entity.type
_entity.pdbx_description
1 polymer ?
#
loop_
_entity_poly.entity_id
_entity_poly.type
_entity_poly.pdbx_seq_one_letter_code
_entity_poly.pdbx_strand_id
1 'polypeptide(L)'
;MATEELVKEQFEFLGIDIDSIVLAKCVKLCEEYNIDPETLVEQWMAYSVSNLNGAPPTEEHLNALERKEFSKRGADHVSFEKTKKIEHSPPNYYKAPIDIQYPF
;
A
#
# COMPACT_ATOMS: atom_id res chain seq x y z
N MET A 1 18.45 8.24 -13.60
CA MET A 1 17.91 7.27 -14.58
C MET A 1 17.92 5.92 -13.90
N ALA A 2 16.77 5.29 -13.72
CA ALA A 2 16.71 3.96 -13.12
C ALA A 2 17.13 2.92 -14.16
N THR A 3 18.08 2.06 -13.80
CA THR A 3 18.52 0.92 -14.62
C THR A 3 18.17 -0.38 -13.91
N GLU A 4 18.06 -1.45 -14.69
CA GLU A 4 17.81 -2.80 -14.16
C GLU A 4 18.89 -3.20 -13.15
N GLU A 5 20.15 -2.88 -13.41
CA GLU A 5 21.25 -3.14 -12.48
C GLU A 5 21.05 -2.43 -11.13
N LEU A 6 20.75 -1.12 -11.15
CA LEU A 6 20.62 -0.33 -9.92
C LEU A 6 19.40 -0.77 -9.09
N VAL A 7 18.28 -1.08 -9.74
CA VAL A 7 17.10 -1.61 -9.06
C VAL A 7 17.45 -2.95 -8.40
N LYS A 8 18.10 -3.86 -9.14
CA LYS A 8 18.49 -5.18 -8.64
C LYS A 8 19.39 -5.07 -7.41
N GLU A 9 20.41 -4.21 -7.47
CA GLU A 9 21.34 -3.97 -6.36
C GLU A 9 20.61 -3.53 -5.07
N GLN A 10 19.61 -2.65 -5.17
CA GLN A 10 18.83 -2.20 -4.01
C GLN A 10 18.03 -3.35 -3.36
N PHE A 11 17.47 -4.27 -4.17
CA PHE A 11 16.76 -5.45 -3.64
C PHE A 11 17.73 -6.49 -3.07
N GLU A 12 18.87 -6.72 -3.73
CA GLU A 12 19.91 -7.63 -3.25
C GLU A 12 20.53 -7.16 -1.93
N PHE A 13 20.64 -5.84 -1.73
CA PHE A 13 21.07 -5.25 -0.45
C PHE A 13 20.16 -5.64 0.71
N LEU A 14 18.87 -5.86 0.45
CA LEU A 14 17.89 -6.34 1.42
C LEU A 14 17.84 -7.87 1.53
N GLY A 15 18.65 -8.59 0.74
CA GLY A 15 18.63 -10.04 0.65
C GLY A 15 17.43 -10.59 -0.12
N ILE A 16 16.85 -9.80 -1.02
CA ILE A 16 15.69 -10.18 -1.84
C ILE A 16 16.16 -10.43 -3.27
N ASP A 17 16.05 -11.67 -3.73
CA ASP A 17 16.28 -12.02 -5.12
C ASP A 17 15.01 -11.79 -5.95
N ILE A 18 15.14 -11.12 -7.09
CA ILE A 18 14.02 -10.76 -7.95
C ILE A 18 14.23 -11.24 -9.37
N ASP A 19 13.17 -11.77 -9.97
CA ASP A 19 13.22 -12.25 -11.35
C ASP A 19 13.33 -11.07 -12.34
N SER A 20 13.98 -11.32 -13.47
CA SER A 20 14.07 -10.41 -14.62
C SER A 20 12.75 -9.74 -15.02
N ILE A 21 11.63 -10.48 -14.95
CA ILE A 21 10.30 -9.93 -15.29
C ILE A 21 9.86 -8.88 -14.26
N VAL A 22 10.07 -9.17 -12.97
CA VAL A 22 9.77 -8.27 -11.86
C VAL A 22 10.67 -7.04 -11.91
N LEU A 23 11.94 -7.24 -12.24
CA LEU A 23 12.94 -6.19 -12.37
C LEU A 23 12.58 -5.20 -13.48
N ALA A 24 12.20 -5.70 -14.66
CA ALA A 24 11.75 -4.87 -15.77
C ALA A 24 10.51 -4.04 -15.41
N LYS A 25 9.59 -4.60 -14.60
CA LYS A 25 8.42 -3.88 -14.10
C LYS A 25 8.80 -2.77 -13.11
N CYS A 26 9.76 -3.01 -12.22
CA CYS A 26 10.28 -1.98 -11.31
C CYS A 26 10.92 -0.82 -12.09
N VAL A 27 11.74 -1.10 -13.10
CA VAL A 27 12.35 -0.04 -13.94
C VAL A 27 11.27 0.78 -14.63
N LYS A 28 10.25 0.13 -15.21
CA LYS A 28 9.11 0.84 -15.80
C LYS A 28 8.41 1.76 -14.81
N LEU A 29 8.19 1.31 -13.58
CA LEU A 29 7.60 2.14 -12.53
C LEU A 29 8.50 3.35 -12.20
N CYS A 30 9.80 3.13 -12.10
CA CYS A 30 10.76 4.21 -11.89
C CYS A 30 10.71 5.26 -13.01
N GLU A 31 10.63 4.82 -14.27
CA GLU A 31 10.55 5.73 -15.42
C GLU A 31 9.20 6.46 -15.49
N GLU A 32 8.08 5.72 -15.33
CA GLU A 32 6.72 6.25 -15.46
C GLU A 32 6.38 7.28 -14.38
N TYR A 33 6.84 7.06 -13.16
CA TYR A 33 6.60 7.96 -12.03
C TYR A 33 7.78 8.89 -11.73
N ASN A 34 8.85 8.83 -12.54
CA ASN A 34 10.08 9.59 -12.38
C ASN A 34 10.65 9.51 -10.94
N ILE A 35 10.78 8.28 -10.45
CA ILE A 35 11.32 7.99 -9.11
C ILE A 35 12.63 7.22 -9.21
N ASP A 36 13.46 7.38 -8.19
CA ASP A 36 14.71 6.65 -8.05
C ASP A 36 14.44 5.21 -7.56
N PRO A 37 15.34 4.26 -7.90
CA PRO A 37 15.22 2.87 -7.47
C PRO A 37 15.21 2.74 -5.94
N GLU A 38 15.95 3.59 -5.22
CA GLU A 38 15.92 3.65 -3.75
C GLU A 38 14.51 3.96 -3.24
N THR A 39 13.88 5.02 -3.74
CA THR A 39 12.50 5.39 -3.38
C THR A 39 11.50 4.29 -3.73
N LEU A 40 11.66 3.60 -4.86
CA LEU A 40 10.82 2.47 -5.22
C LEU A 40 10.96 1.33 -4.19
N VAL A 41 12.19 0.98 -3.80
CA VAL A 41 12.45 -0.06 -2.80
C VAL A 41 11.91 0.33 -1.42
N GLU A 42 12.08 1.58 -0.99
CA GLU A 42 11.52 2.07 0.27
C GLU A 42 9.98 1.96 0.30
N GLN A 43 9.31 2.39 -0.77
CA GLN A 43 7.86 2.26 -0.89
C GLN A 43 7.42 0.81 -0.94
N TRP A 44 8.18 -0.04 -1.63
CA TRP A 44 7.94 -1.48 -1.63
C TRP A 44 8.05 -2.08 -0.22
N MET A 45 9.08 -1.72 0.55
CA MET A 45 9.26 -2.21 1.92
C MET A 45 8.10 -1.79 2.82
N ALA A 46 7.71 -0.51 2.79
CA ALA A 46 6.59 0.00 3.57
C ALA A 46 5.27 -0.71 3.18
N TYR A 47 5.03 -0.89 1.88
CA TYR A 47 3.83 -1.54 1.36
C TYR A 47 3.77 -3.03 1.70
N SER A 48 4.85 -3.77 1.45
CA SER A 48 4.94 -5.21 1.65
C SER A 48 4.70 -5.57 3.12
N VAL A 49 5.32 -4.86 4.06
CA VAL A 49 5.11 -5.09 5.50
C VAL A 49 3.66 -4.77 5.89
N SER A 50 3.09 -3.68 5.37
CA SER A 50 1.77 -3.19 5.77
C SER A 50 0.59 -3.94 5.13
N ASN A 51 0.77 -4.49 3.91
CA ASN A 51 -0.33 -5.05 3.10
C ASN A 51 -0.10 -6.51 2.73
N LEU A 52 1.15 -6.95 2.59
CA LEU A 52 1.51 -8.28 2.11
C LEU A 52 2.24 -9.11 3.17
N ASN A 53 2.28 -8.63 4.41
CA ASN A 53 2.92 -9.31 5.53
C ASN A 53 4.41 -9.65 5.29
N GLY A 54 5.09 -8.82 4.48
CA GLY A 54 6.50 -9.00 4.10
C GLY A 54 6.73 -9.98 2.94
N ALA A 55 5.70 -10.29 2.14
CA ALA A 55 5.86 -11.14 0.95
C ALA A 55 6.88 -10.56 -0.05
N PRO A 56 7.50 -11.40 -0.90
CA PRO A 56 8.47 -10.95 -1.90
C PRO A 56 7.79 -10.15 -3.04
N PRO A 57 8.57 -9.33 -3.76
CA PRO A 57 8.09 -8.60 -4.93
C PRO A 57 7.77 -9.56 -6.07
N THR A 58 6.53 -9.50 -6.54
CA THR A 58 6.03 -10.21 -7.72
C THR A 58 5.34 -9.20 -8.63
N GLU A 59 5.13 -9.54 -9.90
CA GLU A 59 4.41 -8.66 -10.82
C GLU A 59 3.04 -8.23 -10.29
N GLU A 60 2.31 -9.16 -9.68
CA GLU A 60 0.97 -8.90 -9.13
C GLU A 60 1.03 -7.95 -7.93
N HIS A 61 2.00 -8.15 -7.04
CA HIS A 61 2.23 -7.28 -5.89
C HIS A 61 2.69 -5.88 -6.30
N LEU A 62 3.57 -5.77 -7.30
CA LEU A 62 4.02 -4.48 -7.84
C LEU A 62 2.88 -3.73 -8.53
N ASN A 63 1.95 -4.42 -9.20
CA ASN A 63 0.74 -3.81 -9.76
C ASN A 63 -0.17 -3.27 -8.64
N ALA A 64 -0.29 -4.01 -7.53
CA ALA A 64 -1.06 -3.56 -6.38
C ALA A 64 -0.40 -2.36 -5.65
N LEU A 65 0.93 -2.32 -5.58
CA LEU A 65 1.73 -1.18 -5.13
C LEU A 65 1.48 0.04 -6.02
N GLU A 66 1.62 -0.10 -7.34
CA GLU A 66 1.34 0.93 -8.35
C GLU A 66 -0.03 1.57 -8.16
N ARG A 67 -1.06 0.74 -7.99
CA ARG A 67 -2.44 1.19 -7.79
C ARG A 67 -2.67 1.96 -6.49
N LYS A 68 -1.87 1.69 -5.45
CA LYS A 68 -2.12 2.21 -4.10
C LYS A 68 -1.22 3.40 -3.76
N GLU A 69 0.05 3.31 -4.12
CA GLU A 69 1.08 4.29 -3.80
C GLU A 69 1.30 5.29 -4.95
N PHE A 70 1.32 4.82 -6.20
CA PHE A 70 1.71 5.63 -7.35
C PHE A 70 0.54 6.20 -8.17
N SER A 71 -0.62 5.56 -8.16
CA SER A 71 -1.82 6.02 -8.88
C SER A 71 -2.35 7.39 -8.44
N LYS A 72 -1.99 7.86 -7.24
CA LYS A 72 -2.35 9.21 -6.78
C LYS A 72 -1.57 10.31 -7.52
N ARG A 73 -0.43 10.00 -8.14
CA ARG A 73 0.39 10.96 -8.89
C ARG A 73 0.01 11.08 -10.36
N GLY A 74 -0.68 10.07 -10.91
CA GLY A 74 -1.20 10.08 -12.29
C GLY A 74 -2.64 10.57 -12.44
N ALA A 75 -3.33 10.84 -11.33
CA ALA A 75 -4.74 11.22 -11.33
C ALA A 75 -4.93 12.74 -11.29
N ASP A 76 -4.49 13.45 -12.33
CA ASP A 76 -5.21 14.64 -12.78
C ASP A 76 -6.42 14.27 -13.67
N HIS A 77 -6.64 12.98 -13.97
CA HIS A 77 -7.85 12.57 -14.68
C HIS A 77 -8.40 11.21 -14.23
N VAL A 78 -9.60 11.28 -13.65
CA VAL A 78 -10.60 10.23 -13.36
C VAL A 78 -10.53 9.53 -12.00
N SER A 79 -11.35 10.05 -11.09
CA SER A 79 -11.88 9.41 -9.89
C SER A 79 -12.32 7.96 -10.11
N PHE A 80 -11.90 7.07 -9.22
CA PHE A 80 -12.78 6.01 -8.75
C PHE A 80 -12.90 6.11 -7.24
N GLU A 81 -13.91 6.88 -6.83
CA GLU A 81 -14.48 6.78 -5.50
C GLU A 81 -14.94 5.35 -5.25
N LYS A 82 -14.22 4.60 -4.40
CA LYS A 82 -14.87 3.52 -3.66
C LYS A 82 -15.37 4.07 -2.34
N THR A 83 -16.55 4.67 -2.44
CA THR A 83 -17.40 5.00 -1.29
C THR A 83 -17.84 3.74 -0.53
N LYS A 84 -18.12 3.98 0.76
CA LYS A 84 -18.84 3.15 1.75
C LYS A 84 -17.97 2.12 2.49
N LYS A 85 -17.83 2.20 3.81
CA LYS A 85 -18.72 2.79 4.82
C LYS A 85 -18.00 2.87 6.16
N ILE A 86 -17.92 4.09 6.67
CA ILE A 86 -17.82 4.37 8.10
C ILE A 86 -19.15 3.90 8.69
N GLU A 87 -19.16 2.73 9.33
CA GLU A 87 -20.15 2.44 10.37
C GLU A 87 -19.43 2.58 11.70
N HIS A 88 -19.18 3.83 12.08
CA HIS A 88 -18.95 4.15 13.48
C HIS A 88 -20.33 4.11 14.14
N SER A 89 -20.82 2.89 14.41
CA SER A 89 -21.91 2.69 15.34
C SER A 89 -21.33 2.94 16.73
N PRO A 90 -21.71 4.02 17.44
CA PRO A 90 -21.38 4.10 18.85
C PRO A 90 -22.03 2.88 19.54
N PRO A 91 -21.30 2.13 20.39
CA PRO A 91 -21.91 1.05 21.14
C PRO A 91 -23.09 1.63 21.92
N ASN A 92 -24.24 1.02 21.69
CA ASN A 92 -25.52 1.31 22.33
C ASN A 92 -25.30 1.69 23.80
N TYR A 93 -25.52 2.97 24.14
CA TYR A 93 -25.68 3.39 25.52
C TYR A 93 -26.82 2.55 26.09
N TYR A 94 -26.55 1.77 27.13
CA TYR A 94 -27.55 1.02 27.85
C TYR A 94 -28.76 1.91 28.14
N LYS A 95 -29.87 1.65 27.44
CA LYS A 95 -31.19 2.13 27.81
C LYS A 95 -31.67 1.25 28.97
N ALA A 96 -31.16 1.51 30.17
CA ALA A 96 -31.77 0.98 31.37
C ALA A 96 -33.11 1.71 31.57
N PRO A 97 -34.24 1.00 31.68
CA PRO A 97 -35.48 1.63 32.09
C PRO A 97 -35.34 2.16 33.52
N ILE A 98 -35.58 3.47 33.65
CA ILE A 98 -36.14 4.10 34.84
C ILE A 98 -37.16 3.19 35.51
N ASP A 99 -36.81 2.60 36.66
CA ASP A 99 -37.63 2.54 37.88
C ASP A 99 -36.87 1.74 38.97
N ILE A 100 -36.09 2.41 39.83
CA ILE A 100 -35.91 1.98 41.22
C ILE A 100 -36.02 3.23 42.09
N GLN A 101 -37.25 3.43 42.57
CA GLN A 101 -37.55 4.14 43.81
C GLN A 101 -36.66 3.59 44.92
N TYR A 102 -35.76 4.39 45.48
CA TYR A 102 -35.12 4.07 46.76
C TYR A 102 -35.99 4.61 47.90
N PRO A 103 -36.54 3.75 48.77
CA PRO A 103 -37.13 4.19 50.03
C PRO A 103 -36.10 4.21 51.16
N PHE A 104 -36.19 5.28 51.97
CA PHE A 104 -35.62 5.55 53.30
C PHE A 104 -34.10 5.76 53.44
#